data_AF-A0A7X5INJ5-F1
#
_entry.id   AF-A0A7X5INJ5-F1
#
_cell.length_a   1.000
_cell.length_b   1.000
_cell.length_c   1.000
_cell.angle_alpha   90.00
_cell.angle_beta   90.00
_cell.angle_gamma   90.00
#
_symmetry.space_group_name_H-M   'P 1'
#
loop_
_entity.id
_entity.type
_entity.pdbx_description
1 polymer ?
#
loop_
_entity_poly.entity_id
_entity_poly.type
_entity_poly.pdbx_seq_one_letter_code
_entity_poly.pdbx_strand_id
1 'polypeptide(L)'
;MRLIDADKIDFGKVFIGASDFAKDTREAAQKLIDEQPTAYDVDKVVEQLEKESQNIELIYPTDQGYDYEDAIGIDINKAKQIVKSGGIE
;
A
#
# COMPACT_ATOMS: atom_id res chain seq x y z
N MET A 1 -1.00 5.30 -1.20
CA MET A 1 -1.38 5.89 0.12
C MET A 1 -0.14 6.59 0.68
N ARG A 2 -0.24 7.83 1.17
CA ARG A 2 0.89 8.52 1.84
C ARG A 2 0.91 8.13 3.33
N LEU A 3 2.03 8.34 4.02
CA LEU A 3 2.13 8.10 5.48
C LEU A 3 1.08 8.90 6.29
N ILE A 4 0.67 10.04 5.75
CA ILE A 4 -0.40 10.89 6.26
C ILE A 4 -1.59 10.85 5.31
N ASP A 5 -2.78 10.97 5.88
CA ASP A 5 -4.01 11.20 5.12
C ASP A 5 -4.05 12.66 4.66
N ALA A 6 -3.29 12.95 3.61
CA ALA A 6 -3.12 14.29 3.04
C ALA A 6 -4.45 14.90 2.60
N ASP A 7 -5.40 14.08 2.15
CA ASP A 7 -6.72 14.53 1.67
C ASP A 7 -7.59 15.07 2.82
N LYS A 8 -7.24 14.75 4.09
CA LYS A 8 -7.91 15.28 5.28
C LYS A 8 -7.29 16.59 5.80
N ILE A 9 -6.21 17.08 5.21
CA ILE A 9 -5.53 18.29 5.69
C ILE A 9 -6.22 19.53 5.14
N ASP A 10 -6.79 20.34 6.03
CA ASP A 10 -7.32 21.66 5.71
C ASP A 10 -6.26 22.74 5.99
N PHE A 11 -5.51 23.11 4.95
CA PHE A 11 -4.45 24.11 5.05
C PHE A 11 -4.94 25.50 5.48
N GLY A 12 -6.24 25.80 5.30
CA GLY A 12 -6.86 27.03 5.80
C GLY A 12 -6.94 27.09 7.33
N LYS A 13 -6.99 25.92 7.98
CA LYS A 13 -6.99 25.79 9.45
C LYS A 13 -5.61 25.60 10.04
N VAL A 14 -4.69 24.97 9.31
CA VAL A 14 -3.31 24.75 9.77
C VAL A 14 -2.51 26.06 9.75
N PHE A 15 -2.65 26.83 8.68
CA PHE A 15 -2.03 28.14 8.53
C PHE A 15 -3.15 29.19 8.49
N ILE A 16 -3.34 29.93 9.58
CA ILE A 16 -4.42 30.91 9.72
C ILE A 16 -3.94 32.28 9.25
N GLY A 17 -4.83 33.06 8.63
CA GLY A 17 -4.55 34.44 8.22
C GLY A 17 -4.58 34.64 6.71
N ALA A 18 -4.80 35.88 6.29
CA ALA A 18 -4.95 36.27 4.88
C ALA A 18 -3.72 37.01 4.32
N SER A 19 -2.61 37.05 5.06
CA SER A 19 -1.36 37.65 4.57
C SER A 19 -0.78 36.82 3.42
N ASP A 20 -0.01 37.48 2.56
CA ASP A 20 0.74 36.80 1.49
C ASP A 20 1.64 35.70 2.07
N PHE A 21 2.29 35.97 3.21
CA PHE A 21 3.06 34.96 3.94
C PHE A 21 2.24 33.70 4.30
N ALA A 22 1.00 33.87 4.79
CA ALA A 22 0.13 32.74 5.13
C ALA A 22 -0.29 31.97 3.87
N LYS A 23 -0.49 32.66 2.74
CA LYS A 23 -0.81 32.04 1.45
C LYS A 23 0.38 31.23 0.93
N ASP A 24 1.56 31.83 0.86
CA ASP A 24 2.79 31.19 0.38
C ASP A 24 3.14 29.95 1.22
N THR A 25 2.93 30.02 2.53
CA THR A 25 3.17 28.89 3.44
C THR A 25 2.24 27.71 3.13
N ARG A 26 0.95 27.96 2.82
CA ARG A 26 0.02 26.88 2.42
C ARG A 26 0.42 26.24 1.11
N GLU A 27 0.77 27.05 0.11
CA GLU A 27 1.20 26.55 -1.21
C GLU A 27 2.48 25.71 -1.10
N ALA A 28 3.47 26.18 -0.33
CA ALA A 28 4.69 25.42 -0.06
C ALA A 28 4.42 24.10 0.66
N ALA A 29 3.55 24.12 1.69
CA ALA A 29 3.21 22.91 2.44
C ALA A 29 2.43 21.88 1.59
N GLN A 30 1.51 22.33 0.75
CA GLN A 30 0.80 21.48 -0.21
C GLN A 30 1.80 20.81 -1.18
N LYS A 31 2.69 21.61 -1.77
CA LYS A 31 3.73 21.10 -2.68
C LYS A 31 4.62 20.04 -2.02
N LEU A 32 5.06 20.27 -0.79
CA LEU A 32 5.87 19.30 -0.05
C LEU A 32 5.15 17.96 0.19
N ILE A 33 3.84 18.00 0.47
CA ILE A 33 3.03 16.78 0.62
C ILE A 33 2.84 16.07 -0.71
N ASP A 34 2.65 16.82 -1.80
CA ASP A 34 2.49 16.23 -3.13
C ASP A 34 3.78 15.59 -3.64
N GLU A 35 4.94 16.13 -3.24
CA GLU A 35 6.27 15.58 -3.53
C GLU A 35 6.67 14.42 -2.62
N GLN A 36 5.95 14.14 -1.53
CA GLN A 36 6.26 12.97 -0.71
C GLN A 36 6.07 11.69 -1.53
N PRO A 37 7.03 10.73 -1.49
CA PRO A 37 6.85 9.45 -2.13
C PRO A 37 5.60 8.77 -1.58
N THR A 38 4.87 8.09 -2.46
CA THR A 38 3.79 7.23 -2.01
C THR A 38 4.40 6.16 -1.14
N ALA A 39 3.86 5.95 0.06
CA ALA A 39 4.28 4.88 0.97
C ALA A 39 3.86 3.49 0.45
N TYR A 40 3.55 3.40 -0.83
CA TYR A 40 3.05 2.22 -1.51
C TYR A 40 3.70 2.17 -2.90
N ASP A 41 4.70 1.30 -3.03
CA ASP A 41 5.34 0.93 -4.28
C ASP A 41 4.73 -0.39 -4.74
N VAL A 42 3.87 -0.31 -5.78
CA VAL A 42 3.11 -1.47 -6.27
C VAL A 42 4.06 -2.55 -6.78
N ASP A 43 5.11 -2.17 -7.50
CA ASP A 43 6.03 -3.12 -8.13
C ASP A 43 6.78 -3.91 -7.05
N LYS A 44 7.22 -3.22 -5.99
CA LYS A 44 7.85 -3.89 -4.84
C LYS A 44 6.89 -4.76 -4.05
N VAL A 45 5.62 -4.36 -3.89
CA VAL A 45 4.60 -5.22 -3.25
C VAL A 45 4.44 -6.51 -4.05
N VAL A 46 4.34 -6.41 -5.37
CA VAL A 46 4.20 -7.59 -6.25
C VAL A 46 5.45 -8.46 -6.17
N GLU A 47 6.65 -7.87 -6.24
CA GLU A 47 7.92 -8.60 -6.11
C GLU A 47 8.00 -9.37 -4.78
N GLN A 48 7.62 -8.75 -3.67
CA GLN A 48 7.59 -9.39 -2.36
C GLN A 48 6.56 -10.52 -2.27
N LEU A 49 5.37 -10.33 -2.87
CA LEU A 49 4.34 -11.38 -2.94
C LEU A 49 4.84 -12.58 -3.74
N GLU A 50 5.48 -12.36 -4.89
CA GLU A 50 6.05 -13.43 -5.71
C GLU A 50 7.17 -14.17 -4.97
N LYS A 51 8.07 -13.43 -4.32
CA LYS A 51 9.20 -13.99 -3.56
C LYS A 51 8.77 -14.84 -2.35
N GLU A 52 7.71 -14.43 -1.65
CA GLU A 52 7.21 -15.10 -0.44
C GLU A 52 6.15 -16.17 -0.75
N SER A 53 5.67 -16.24 -2.00
CA SER A 53 4.79 -17.31 -2.46
C SER A 53 5.53 -18.64 -2.58
N GLN A 54 4.77 -19.73 -2.46
CA GLN A 54 5.29 -21.09 -2.50
C GLN A 54 4.47 -21.95 -3.44
N ASN A 55 5.11 -22.95 -4.04
CA ASN A 55 4.39 -24.01 -4.73
C ASN A 55 3.61 -24.82 -3.69
N ILE A 56 2.32 -24.99 -3.94
CA ILE A 56 1.39 -25.75 -3.11
C ILE A 56 0.63 -26.74 -3.99
N GLU A 57 0.06 -27.75 -3.36
CA GLU A 57 -0.86 -28.70 -4.01
C GLU A 57 -2.25 -28.47 -3.43
N LEU A 58 -3.22 -28.18 -4.28
CA LEU A 58 -4.62 -28.10 -3.90
C LEU A 58 -5.22 -29.49 -3.96
N ILE A 59 -5.93 -29.87 -2.89
CA ILE A 59 -6.59 -31.17 -2.77
C ILE A 59 -8.09 -30.90 -2.68
N TYR A 60 -8.85 -31.46 -3.60
CA TYR A 60 -10.30 -31.35 -3.58
C TYR A 60 -11.00 -32.70 -3.76
N PRO A 61 -12.11 -32.94 -3.01
CA PRO A 61 -12.85 -34.19 -3.09
C PRO A 61 -13.64 -34.27 -4.40
N THR A 62 -13.72 -35.48 -4.94
CA THR A 62 -14.49 -35.82 -6.14
C THR A 62 -15.32 -37.09 -5.90
N ASP A 63 -16.24 -37.40 -6.81
CA ASP A 63 -17.03 -38.64 -6.75
C ASP A 63 -16.16 -39.92 -6.84
N GLN A 64 -14.90 -39.79 -7.30
CA GLN A 64 -13.95 -40.89 -7.43
C GLN A 64 -12.79 -40.83 -6.42
N GLY A 65 -12.80 -39.88 -5.47
CA GLY A 65 -11.78 -39.75 -4.44
C GLY A 65 -11.29 -38.32 -4.24
N TYR A 66 -10.02 -38.08 -4.55
CA TYR A 66 -9.38 -36.76 -4.47
C TYR A 66 -8.61 -36.49 -5.76
N ASP A 67 -8.73 -35.26 -6.24
CA ASP A 67 -7.90 -34.71 -7.31
C ASP A 67 -6.89 -33.72 -6.72
N TYR A 68 -5.79 -33.56 -7.45
CA TYR A 68 -4.62 -32.76 -7.06
C TYR A 68 -4.29 -31.77 -8.16
N GLU A 69 -4.02 -30.52 -7.77
CA GLU A 69 -3.65 -29.45 -8.70
C GLU A 69 -2.47 -28.64 -8.15
N ASP A 70 -1.42 -28.52 -8.95
CA ASP A 70 -0.29 -27.64 -8.65
C ASP A 70 -0.72 -26.18 -8.70
N ALA A 71 -0.42 -25.43 -7.64
CA ALA A 71 -0.73 -24.02 -7.55
C ALA A 71 0.40 -23.23 -6.87
N ILE A 72 0.28 -21.91 -6.91
CA ILE A 72 1.14 -21.00 -6.15
C ILE A 72 0.29 -20.35 -5.06
N GLY A 73 0.73 -20.45 -3.82
CA GLY A 73 0.02 -19.94 -2.65
C GLY A 73 0.93 -19.18 -1.71
N ILE A 74 0.33 -18.25 -0.97
CA ILE A 74 0.98 -17.50 0.11
C ILE A 74 0.04 -17.49 1.32
N ASP A 75 0.62 -17.54 2.53
CA ASP A 75 -0.17 -17.33 3.74
C ASP A 75 -0.86 -15.96 3.69
N ILE A 76 -2.17 -15.96 3.96
CA ILE A 76 -2.99 -14.75 3.82
C ILE A 76 -2.58 -13.65 4.81
N ASN A 77 -2.04 -14.00 5.98
CA ASN A 77 -1.56 -13.01 6.94
C ASN A 77 -0.25 -12.38 6.49
N LYS A 78 0.65 -13.19 5.92
CA LYS A 78 1.88 -12.72 5.29
C LYS A 78 1.59 -11.81 4.09
N ALA A 79 0.69 -12.19 3.19
CA ALA A 79 0.26 -11.36 2.07
C ALA A 79 -0.34 -10.02 2.55
N LYS A 80 -1.17 -10.04 3.60
CA LYS A 80 -1.70 -8.82 4.23
C LYS A 80 -0.60 -7.94 4.82
N GLN A 81 0.44 -8.52 5.41
CA GLN A 81 1.58 -7.76 5.95
C GLN A 81 2.33 -7.04 4.83
N ILE A 82 2.63 -7.74 3.72
CA ILE A 82 3.30 -7.18 2.54
C ILE A 82 2.49 -6.03 1.92
N VAL A 83 1.19 -6.23 1.72
CA VAL A 83 0.31 -5.16 1.20
C VAL A 83 0.27 -3.97 2.15
N LYS A 84 0.26 -4.20 3.47
CA LYS A 84 0.23 -3.10 4.45
C LYS A 84 1.55 -2.35 4.58
N SER A 85 2.70 -2.99 4.31
CA SER A 85 3.99 -2.30 4.29
C SER A 85 4.18 -1.49 3.01
N GLY A 86 3.39 -1.77 1.96
CA GLY A 86 3.40 -0.99 0.73
C GLY A 86 4.73 -1.07 -0.02
N GLY A 87 5.43 -2.21 0.06
CA GLY A 87 6.71 -2.39 -0.62
C GLY A 87 7.86 -1.61 0.03
N ILE A 88 7.66 -1.13 1.25
CA ILE A 88 8.72 -0.62 2.12
C ILE A 88 9.26 -1.81 2.92
N GLU A 89 10.51 -2.18 2.65
CA GLU A 89 11.31 -3.09 3.46
C GLU A 89 12.21 -2.29 4.41
#